data_AF-A0A7V6ZV31-F1
#
_entry.id   AF-A0A7V6ZV31-F1
#
_cell.length_a   1.000
_cell.length_b   1.000
_cell.length_c   1.000
_cell.angle_alpha   90.00
_cell.angle_beta   90.00
_cell.angle_gamma   90.00
#
_symmetry.space_group_name_H-M   'P 1'
#
loop_
_entity.id
_entity.type
_entity.pdbx_description
1 polymer ?
#
loop_
_entity_poly.entity_id
_entity_poly.type
_entity_poly.pdbx_seq_one_letter_code
_entity_poly.pdbx_strand_id
1 'polypeptide(L)' 'MKPGKKLFLLVLAELLIVFVGPQLITAFVESVGLNLLLRTMLVLLAIYLALEITVSFRPGNK' A
#
# COMPACT_ATOMS: atom_id res chain seq x y z
N MET A 1 4.20 0.98 20.15
CA MET A 1 4.10 -0.39 19.59
C MET A 1 5.50 -0.96 19.43
N LYS A 2 5.70 -2.27 19.65
CA LYS A 2 7.00 -2.92 19.39
C LYS A 2 7.37 -2.77 17.90
N PRO A 3 8.64 -2.49 17.54
CA PRO A 3 9.04 -2.23 16.15
C PRO A 3 8.65 -3.37 15.19
N GLY A 4 8.74 -4.62 15.62
CA GLY A 4 8.29 -5.78 14.83
C GLY A 4 6.77 -5.81 14.55
N LYS A 5 5.93 -5.29 15.45
CA LYS A 5 4.47 -5.22 15.22
C LYS A 5 4.11 -4.13 14.19
N LYS A 6 4.86 -3.01 14.17
CA LYS A 6 4.65 -1.94 13.18
C LYS A 6 5.00 -2.44 11.78
N LEU A 7 6.14 -3.11 11.63
CA LEU A 7 6.58 -3.70 10.37
C LEU A 7 5.60 -4.74 9.83
N PHE A 8 5.12 -5.63 10.68
CA PHE A 8 4.12 -6.63 10.30
C PHE A 8 2.82 -5.97 9.77
N LEU A 9 2.34 -4.92 10.43
CA LEU A 9 1.14 -4.20 10.00
C LEU A 9 1.35 -3.46 8.67
N LEU A 10 2.54 -2.89 8.45
CA LEU A 10 2.84 -2.21 7.18
C LEU A 10 2.88 -3.19 6.00
N VAL A 11 3.55 -4.33 6.16
CA VAL A 11 3.61 -5.39 5.13
C VAL A 11 2.21 -5.97 4.86
N LEU A 12 1.42 -6.18 5.91
CA LEU A 12 0.04 -6.66 5.76
C LEU A 12 -0.84 -5.62 5.04
N ALA A 13 -0.69 -4.33 5.37
CA ALA A 13 -1.40 -3.26 4.71
C ALA A 13 -1.02 -3.15 3.23
N GLU A 14 0.26 -3.29 2.88
CA GLU A 14 0.74 -3.29 1.51
C GLU A 14 0.12 -4.45 0.70
N LEU A 15 0.11 -5.66 1.25
CA LEU A 15 -0.55 -6.83 0.65
C LEU A 15 -2.04 -6.56 0.38
N LEU A 16 -2.76 -6.00 1.36
CA LEU A 16 -4.17 -5.67 1.18
C LEU A 16 -4.39 -4.61 0.09
N ILE A 17 -3.56 -3.57 0.06
CA ILE A 17 -3.66 -2.50 -0.93
C ILE A 17 -3.42 -3.06 -2.33
N VAL A 18 -2.38 -3.88 -2.53
CA VAL A 18 -2.01 -4.40 -3.86
C VAL A 18 -3.03 -5.42 -4.39
N PHE A 19 -3.51 -6.34 -3.55
CA PHE A 19 -4.38 -7.43 -4.00
C PHE A 19 -5.87 -7.11 -3.90
N VAL A 20 -6.30 -6.42 -2.84
CA VAL A 20 -7.73 -6.14 -2.59
C VAL A 20 -8.13 -4.79 -3.18
N GLY A 21 -7.25 -3.79 -3.11
CA GLY A 21 -7.53 -2.42 -3.58
C GLY A 21 -8.04 -2.34 -5.02
N PRO A 22 -7.39 -2.96 -6.03
CA PRO A 22 -7.85 -2.90 -7.41
C PRO A 22 -9.22 -3.57 -7.63
N GLN A 23 -9.51 -4.63 -6.88
CA GLN A 23 -10.81 -5.31 -6.94
C GLN A 23 -11.92 -4.43 -6.39
N LEU A 24 -11.70 -3.77 -5.25
CA LEU A 24 -12.65 -2.82 -4.67
C LEU A 24 -12.91 -1.65 -5.62
N ILE A 25 -11.87 -1.05 -6.19
CA ILE A 25 -12.04 0.07 -7.14
C ILE A 25 -12.89 -0.37 -8.32
N THR A 26 -12.67 -1.59 -8.84
CA THR A 26 -13.46 -2.12 -9.97
C THR A 26 -14.90 -2.42 -9.60
N ALA A 27 -15.15 -2.89 -8.37
CA ALA A 27 -16.48 -3.22 -7.90
C ALA A 27 -17.33 -1.98 -7.57
N PHE A 28 -16.71 -0.88 -7.13
CA PHE A 28 -17.42 0.32 -6.69
C PHE A 28 -17.37 1.49 -7.68
N VAL A 29 -16.48 1.45 -8.69
CA VAL A 29 -16.26 2.59 -9.60
C VAL A 29 -16.46 2.16 -11.05
N GLU A 30 -17.67 2.44 -11.55
CA GLU A 30 -18.09 2.16 -12.92
C GLU A 30 -17.49 3.16 -13.95
N SER A 31 -17.18 4.38 -13.50
CA SER A 31 -16.56 5.39 -14.36
C SER A 31 -15.11 5.03 -14.69
N VAL A 32 -14.83 4.82 -15.98
CA VAL A 32 -13.50 4.44 -16.49
C VAL A 32 -12.42 5.45 -16.08
N GLY A 33 -12.71 6.75 -16.17
CA GLY A 33 -11.76 7.81 -15.83
C GLY A 33 -11.42 7.85 -14.34
N LEU A 34 -12.44 7.74 -13.48
CA LEU A 34 -12.24 7.70 -12.02
C LEU A 34 -11.57 6.39 -11.58
N ASN A 35 -11.89 5.27 -12.21
CA ASN A 35 -11.28 3.97 -11.93
C ASN A 35 -9.77 4.00 -12.24
N LEU A 36 -9.39 4.55 -13.40
CA LEU A 36 -7.99 4.74 -13.77
C LEU A 36 -7.25 5.64 -12.78
N LEU A 37 -7.85 6.77 -12.41
CA LEU A 37 -7.27 7.73 -11.47
C LEU A 37 -7.03 7.07 -10.10
N LEU A 38 -8.04 6.41 -9.55
CA LEU A 38 -7.94 5.73 -8.24
C LEU A 38 -6.94 4.59 -8.26
N ARG A 39 -6.88 3.80 -9.33
CA ARG A 39 -5.84 2.75 -9.48
C ARG A 39 -4.45 3.35 -9.52
N THR A 40 -4.26 4.47 -10.22
CA THR A 40 -2.96 5.14 -10.29
C THR A 40 -2.54 5.68 -8.92
N MET A 41 -3.47 6.29 -8.17
CA MET A 41 -3.20 6.73 -6.79
C MET A 41 -2.88 5.55 -5.86
N LEU A 42 -3.60 4.43 -6.01
CA LEU A 42 -3.37 3.22 -5.24
C LEU A 42 -1.96 2.64 -5.47
N VAL A 43 -1.48 2.65 -6.73
CA VAL A 43 -0.11 2.23 -7.07
C VAL A 43 0.94 3.15 -6.44
N LEU A 44 0.74 4.47 -6.48
CA LEU A 44 1.63 5.43 -5.82
C LEU A 44 1.69 5.18 -4.30
N LEU A 45 0.54 4.91 -3.69
CA LEU A 45 0.45 4.59 -2.27
C LEU A 45 1.21 3.29 -1.94
N ALA A 46 1.08 2.26 -2.77
CA ALA A 46 1.80 1.00 -2.60
C ALA A 46 3.33 1.20 -2.69
N ILE A 47 3.81 1.98 -3.67
CA ILE A 47 5.24 2.32 -3.79
C ILE A 47 5.74 3.06 -2.56
N TYR A 48 4.97 4.03 -2.05
CA TYR A 48 5.34 4.75 -0.83
C TYR A 48 5.46 3.81 0.38
N LEU A 49 4.49 2.91 0.57
CA LEU A 49 4.54 1.91 1.63
C LEU A 49 5.74 0.97 1.48
N ALA A 50 6.04 0.50 0.26
CA ALA A 50 7.20 -0.33 0.00
C ALA A 50 8.52 0.36 0.40
N LEU A 51 8.64 1.66 0.09
CA LEU A 51 9.79 2.48 0.50
C LEU A 51 9.84 2.65 2.02
N GLU A 52 8.72 2.92 2.68
CA GLU A 52 8.68 3.07 4.14
C GLU A 52 9.03 1.76 4.87
N ILE A 53 8.58 0.62 4.32
CA ILE A 53 8.96 -0.72 4.79
C ILE A 53 10.47 -0.91 4.62
N THR A 54 11.02 -0.60 3.44
CA THR A 54 12.46 -0.73 3.16
C THR A 54 13.32 0.16 4.07
N VAL A 55 12.89 1.40 4.32
CA VAL A 55 13.54 2.32 5.27
C VAL A 55 13.47 1.77 6.69
N SER A 56 12.33 1.20 7.08
CA SER A 56 12.15 0.55 8.40
C SER A 56 13.00 -0.71 8.57
N PHE A 57 13.37 -1.38 7.47
CA PHE A 57 14.27 -2.53 7.46
C PHE A 57 15.75 -2.15 7.49
N ARG A 58 16.14 -0.89 7.25
CA ARG A 58 17.55 -0.50 7.19
C ARG A 58 18.19 -0.60 8.59
N PRO A 59 19.15 -1.52 8.81
CA PRO A 59 19.83 -1.65 10.09
C PRO A 59 20.89 -0.55 10.17
N GLY A 60 20.53 0.64 10.68
CA GLY A 60 21.51 1.72 10.76
C GLY A 60 21.06 3.07 11.27
N ASN A 61 19.77 3.31 11.51
CA ASN A 61 19.33 4.59 12.09
C ASN A 61 18.85 4.36 13.53
N LYS A 62 19.82 4.28 14.45
CA LYS A 62 19.61 4.61 15.87
C LYS A 62 19.75 6.11 16.02
#